data_AF-A0A2W0AFR5-F1
#
_entry.id   AF-A0A2W0AFR5-F1
#
_cell.length_a   1.000
_cell.length_b   1.000
_cell.length_c   1.000
_cell.angle_alpha   90.00
_cell.angle_beta   90.00
_cell.angle_gamma   90.00
#
_symmetry.space_group_name_H-M   'P 1'
#
loop_
_entity.id
_entity.type
_entity.pdbx_description
1 polymer ?
#
loop_
_entity_poly.entity_id
_entity_poly.type
_entity_poly.pdbx_seq_one_letter_code
_entity_poly.pdbx_strand_id
1 'polypeptide(L)'
;ERIYMVEFGRAKTGSPHMKFPDVDNIGFQDNGQPNEHGPVMSIMNGLKDVRVQFYRAEISRSAPLYIVSTDPTVAKITGPASGQLGSDLAQTIKFSALAAGRAAFEVRYQWQDGPVLGRLYVQVYQRKNIALRLHLVTVNGAGNPTNFFGKNCPHLADQQARLKWFIQQVNHTWIPHGIYLQPEATIYNTVWGAAQIGSASVSPTYNELVMGGALSPNRSAASINVYVLGQWTMGTTMALGVPVKWAKQQNLLYPVAPGPGVVQHLSNAVYLRSSQFVEPVIVAHEFGHYMELCSLANNGAVQQWHSTGDSVGGNPGVRDDLVSRRRMMYPIVSLQASSFPWRNDVGYGAGKTGGFISYRTLAQDITLGESSRARNAAAGGNFYAV
;
A
#
# COMPACT_ATOMS: atom_id res chain seq x y z
N GLU A 1 1.67 4.40 -33.78
CA GLU A 1 0.41 4.32 -33.02
C GLU A 1 0.04 2.86 -32.85
N ARG A 2 -0.25 2.39 -31.64
CA ARG A 2 -0.69 1.00 -31.41
C ARG A 2 -2.17 1.05 -31.07
N ILE A 3 -2.98 0.36 -31.85
CA ILE A 3 -4.43 0.26 -31.67
C ILE A 3 -4.69 -0.86 -30.66
N TYR A 4 -5.22 -0.51 -29.48
CA TYR A 4 -5.70 -1.49 -28.51
C TYR A 4 -7.18 -1.79 -28.80
N MET A 5 -7.51 -3.02 -29.17
CA MET A 5 -8.92 -3.38 -29.40
C MET A 5 -9.72 -3.44 -28.10
N VAL A 6 -9.06 -3.77 -26.99
CA VAL A 6 -9.67 -3.95 -25.67
C VAL A 6 -8.77 -3.42 -24.57
N GLU A 7 -9.37 -3.00 -23.45
CA GLU A 7 -8.65 -2.49 -22.30
C GLU A 7 -9.17 -3.08 -20.98
N PHE A 8 -8.36 -2.93 -19.93
CA PHE A 8 -8.69 -3.34 -18.57
C PHE A 8 -8.44 -2.22 -17.59
N GLY A 9 -9.31 -2.11 -16.59
CA GLY A 9 -9.19 -1.13 -15.52
C GLY A 9 -9.82 -1.62 -14.24
N ARG A 10 -9.76 -0.76 -13.22
CA ARG A 10 -10.36 -1.06 -11.93
C ARG A 10 -11.88 -1.05 -12.03
N ALA A 11 -12.55 -2.04 -11.46
CA ALA A 11 -14.02 -2.16 -11.48
C ALA A 11 -14.77 -1.21 -10.52
N LYS A 12 -14.05 -0.32 -9.82
CA LYS A 12 -14.64 0.63 -8.87
C LYS A 12 -13.76 1.87 -8.74
N THR A 13 -14.38 3.06 -8.67
CA THR A 13 -13.70 4.31 -8.29
C THR A 13 -13.71 4.52 -6.77
N GLY A 14 -12.84 5.41 -6.28
CA GLY A 14 -12.72 5.73 -4.85
C GLY A 14 -11.61 4.97 -4.15
N SER A 15 -11.68 4.86 -2.83
CA SER A 15 -10.61 4.26 -2.00
C SER A 15 -10.23 2.84 -2.41
N PRO A 16 -8.94 2.43 -2.29
CA PRO A 16 -8.48 1.07 -2.59
C PRO A 16 -9.34 -0.01 -1.94
N HIS A 17 -9.48 -1.15 -2.61
CA HIS A 17 -10.30 -2.25 -2.11
C HIS A 17 -9.82 -3.60 -2.62
N MET A 18 -9.72 -4.59 -1.71
CA MET A 18 -9.17 -5.92 -2.02
C MET A 18 -9.89 -6.69 -3.14
N LYS A 19 -11.19 -6.43 -3.35
CA LYS A 19 -11.98 -7.04 -4.44
C LYS A 19 -11.97 -6.26 -5.75
N PHE A 20 -11.38 -5.06 -5.77
CA PHE A 20 -11.32 -4.19 -6.94
C PHE A 20 -9.86 -3.73 -7.11
N PRO A 21 -8.93 -4.67 -7.38
CA PRO A 21 -7.51 -4.35 -7.48
C PRO A 21 -7.26 -3.37 -8.62
N ASP A 22 -6.20 -2.59 -8.47
CA ASP A 22 -5.74 -1.75 -9.56
C ASP A 22 -5.10 -2.58 -10.68
N VAL A 23 -5.23 -2.07 -11.90
CA VAL A 23 -4.56 -2.61 -13.07
C VAL A 23 -3.34 -1.75 -13.37
N ASP A 24 -2.18 -2.40 -13.40
CA ASP A 24 -0.89 -1.85 -13.81
C ASP A 24 -0.78 -1.86 -15.34
N ASN A 25 -1.18 -0.74 -15.93
CA ASN A 25 -1.08 -0.45 -17.35
C ASN A 25 0.16 0.39 -17.70
N ILE A 26 1.13 0.49 -16.79
CA ILE A 26 2.33 1.32 -17.00
C ILE A 26 3.35 0.58 -17.84
N GLY A 27 3.82 1.23 -18.89
CA GLY A 27 4.74 0.63 -19.86
C GLY A 27 4.08 -0.48 -20.68
N PHE A 28 4.84 -1.01 -21.64
CA PHE A 28 4.35 -2.07 -22.53
C PHE A 28 4.84 -3.47 -22.10
N GLN A 29 6.09 -3.55 -21.68
CA GLN A 29 6.79 -4.80 -21.33
C GLN A 29 7.29 -4.69 -19.89
N ASP A 30 7.21 -5.78 -19.14
CA ASP A 30 7.82 -5.88 -17.82
C ASP A 30 9.24 -6.45 -17.94
N ASN A 31 10.24 -5.79 -17.34
CA ASN A 31 11.61 -6.33 -17.35
C ASN A 31 11.71 -7.67 -16.62
N GLY A 32 10.86 -7.91 -15.62
CA GLY A 32 10.80 -9.19 -14.91
C GLY A 32 10.09 -10.30 -15.69
N GLN A 33 9.32 -9.94 -16.72
CA GLN A 33 8.55 -10.86 -17.58
C GLN A 33 8.59 -10.36 -19.03
N PRO A 34 9.74 -10.45 -19.73
CA PRO A 34 9.93 -9.80 -21.03
C PRO A 34 8.98 -10.31 -22.13
N ASN A 35 8.40 -11.50 -21.96
CA ASN A 35 7.46 -12.08 -22.92
C ASN A 35 6.01 -11.62 -22.67
N GLU A 36 5.75 -10.86 -21.60
CA GLU A 36 4.42 -10.41 -21.25
C GLU A 36 4.21 -8.95 -21.65
N HIS A 37 3.23 -8.76 -22.55
CA HIS A 37 2.94 -7.47 -23.17
C HIS A 37 1.52 -7.06 -22.84
N GLY A 38 1.35 -5.97 -22.09
CA GLY A 38 0.03 -5.46 -21.69
C GLY A 38 -0.21 -5.45 -20.18
N PRO A 39 -1.44 -5.10 -19.77
CA PRO A 39 -1.76 -4.81 -18.37
C PRO A 39 -1.55 -6.02 -17.45
N VAL A 40 -1.11 -5.71 -16.23
CA VAL A 40 -0.95 -6.70 -15.16
C VAL A 40 -1.79 -6.28 -13.97
N MET A 41 -2.42 -7.21 -13.28
CA MET A 41 -2.94 -6.99 -11.94
C MET A 41 -2.37 -8.04 -11.00
N SER A 42 -2.35 -7.73 -9.70
CA SER A 42 -2.03 -8.71 -8.67
C SER A 42 -3.20 -8.93 -7.73
N ILE A 43 -3.23 -10.12 -7.14
CA ILE A 43 -4.24 -10.51 -6.17
C ILE A 43 -3.68 -11.55 -5.18
N MET A 44 -4.21 -11.60 -3.96
CA MET A 44 -3.87 -12.67 -3.00
C MET A 44 -4.65 -13.96 -3.29
N ASN A 45 -4.00 -15.10 -3.12
CA ASN A 45 -4.66 -16.40 -3.19
C ASN A 45 -5.81 -16.54 -2.16
N GLY A 46 -6.81 -17.34 -2.52
CA GLY A 46 -8.01 -17.59 -1.71
C GLY A 46 -9.10 -16.51 -1.83
N LEU A 47 -8.85 -15.40 -2.53
CA LEU A 47 -9.86 -14.37 -2.74
C LEU A 47 -10.91 -14.80 -3.76
N LYS A 48 -12.17 -14.55 -3.39
CA LYS A 48 -13.36 -14.82 -4.21
C LYS A 48 -14.08 -13.53 -4.55
N ASP A 49 -14.84 -13.55 -5.63
CA ASP A 49 -15.61 -12.42 -6.16
C ASP A 49 -14.76 -11.18 -6.41
N VAL A 50 -13.53 -11.37 -6.87
CA VAL A 50 -12.66 -10.28 -7.31
C VAL A 50 -13.18 -9.77 -8.65
N ARG A 51 -13.13 -8.45 -8.85
CA ARG A 51 -13.74 -7.77 -9.98
C ARG A 51 -12.74 -6.88 -10.69
N VAL A 52 -12.67 -7.02 -12.00
CA VAL A 52 -11.90 -6.14 -12.90
C VAL A 52 -12.82 -5.63 -14.00
N GLN A 53 -12.58 -4.41 -14.47
CA GLN A 53 -13.37 -3.83 -15.55
C GLN A 53 -12.72 -4.16 -16.89
N PHE A 54 -13.52 -4.65 -17.81
CA PHE A 54 -13.19 -4.80 -19.22
C PHE A 54 -13.82 -3.65 -20.01
N TYR A 55 -13.12 -3.16 -21.03
CA TYR A 55 -13.61 -2.15 -21.96
C TYR A 55 -13.39 -2.57 -23.42
N ARG A 56 -14.39 -2.31 -24.26
CA ARG A 56 -14.27 -2.30 -25.73
C ARG A 56 -13.73 -0.93 -26.13
N ALA A 57 -12.52 -0.89 -26.70
CA ALA A 57 -11.90 0.35 -27.16
C ALA A 57 -12.13 0.52 -28.67
N GLU A 58 -11.35 -0.19 -29.48
CA GLU A 58 -11.40 -0.12 -30.95
C GLU A 58 -12.01 -1.39 -31.55
N ILE A 59 -13.14 -1.82 -31.01
CA ILE A 59 -13.88 -2.98 -31.50
C ILE A 59 -15.39 -2.77 -31.43
N SER A 60 -16.12 -3.26 -32.44
CA SER A 60 -17.58 -3.18 -32.47
C SER A 60 -18.22 -3.77 -31.21
N ARG A 61 -19.29 -3.13 -30.72
CA ARG A 61 -20.14 -3.65 -29.65
C ARG A 61 -20.82 -4.96 -30.01
N SER A 62 -21.10 -5.19 -31.29
CA SER A 62 -21.68 -6.45 -31.78
C SER A 62 -20.66 -7.56 -31.94
N ALA A 63 -19.35 -7.28 -31.79
CA ALA A 63 -18.32 -8.30 -31.92
C ALA A 63 -18.48 -9.35 -30.81
N PRO A 64 -18.68 -10.64 -31.14
CA PRO A 64 -18.72 -11.72 -30.16
C PRO A 64 -17.34 -11.87 -29.52
N LEU A 65 -17.27 -11.65 -28.22
CA LEU A 65 -16.04 -11.75 -27.43
C LEU A 65 -16.20 -12.75 -26.30
N TYR A 66 -15.13 -13.49 -26.02
CA TYR A 66 -15.04 -14.45 -24.94
C TYR A 66 -13.85 -14.11 -24.06
N ILE A 67 -13.99 -14.28 -22.75
CA ILE A 67 -12.90 -14.16 -21.80
C ILE A 67 -12.57 -15.52 -21.20
N VAL A 68 -11.32 -15.92 -21.35
CA VAL A 68 -10.84 -17.26 -20.94
C VAL A 68 -9.61 -17.09 -20.07
N SER A 69 -9.49 -17.91 -19.02
CA SER A 69 -8.25 -17.99 -18.24
C SER A 69 -7.33 -19.03 -18.85
N THR A 70 -6.07 -18.66 -19.07
CA THR A 70 -5.01 -19.58 -19.50
C THR A 70 -4.68 -20.64 -18.45
N ASP A 71 -4.92 -20.34 -17.18
CA ASP A 71 -4.81 -21.31 -16.09
C ASP A 71 -5.95 -21.08 -15.06
N PRO A 72 -7.08 -21.79 -15.22
CA PRO A 72 -8.20 -21.70 -14.30
C PRO A 72 -7.92 -22.33 -12.94
N THR A 73 -6.80 -23.04 -12.74
CA THR A 73 -6.38 -23.56 -11.43
C THR A 73 -5.67 -22.50 -10.59
N VAL A 74 -5.10 -21.46 -11.24
CA VAL A 74 -4.51 -20.28 -10.60
C VAL A 74 -5.53 -19.17 -10.45
N ALA A 75 -6.20 -18.76 -11.54
CA ALA A 75 -7.20 -17.71 -11.54
C ALA A 75 -8.40 -18.10 -12.40
N LYS A 76 -9.57 -18.27 -11.78
CA LYS A 76 -10.78 -18.76 -12.44
C LYS A 76 -11.78 -17.63 -12.66
N ILE A 77 -12.18 -17.41 -13.91
CA ILE A 77 -13.29 -16.53 -14.26
C ILE A 77 -14.59 -17.17 -13.74
N THR A 78 -15.38 -16.39 -13.00
CA THR A 78 -16.66 -16.81 -12.40
C THR A 78 -17.84 -16.00 -12.95
N GLY A 79 -17.58 -14.92 -13.68
CA GLY A 79 -18.60 -14.11 -14.34
C GLY A 79 -18.00 -13.31 -15.50
N PRO A 80 -18.57 -13.38 -16.71
CA PRO A 80 -19.77 -14.12 -17.11
C PRO A 80 -19.57 -15.65 -17.09
N ALA A 81 -20.61 -16.42 -16.74
CA ALA A 81 -20.51 -17.86 -16.51
C ALA A 81 -20.16 -18.66 -17.79
N SER A 82 -20.65 -18.21 -18.95
CA SER A 82 -20.32 -18.81 -20.26
C SER A 82 -18.97 -18.35 -20.83
N GLY A 83 -18.27 -17.44 -20.14
CA GLY A 83 -17.12 -16.72 -20.68
C GLY A 83 -17.47 -15.68 -21.75
N GLN A 84 -18.70 -15.67 -22.29
CA GLN A 84 -19.10 -14.72 -23.32
C GLN A 84 -19.35 -13.32 -22.73
N LEU A 85 -18.65 -12.33 -23.27
CA LEU A 85 -18.82 -10.92 -22.95
C LEU A 85 -20.05 -10.34 -23.67
N GLY A 86 -20.77 -9.47 -22.98
CA GLY A 86 -21.92 -8.75 -23.53
C GLY A 86 -21.51 -7.67 -24.53
N SER A 87 -22.49 -7.00 -25.11
CA SER A 87 -22.30 -5.94 -26.11
C SER A 87 -22.02 -4.56 -25.50
N ASP A 88 -22.05 -4.43 -24.17
CA ASP A 88 -21.76 -3.18 -23.49
C ASP A 88 -20.31 -2.72 -23.74
N LEU A 89 -20.11 -1.40 -23.76
CA LEU A 89 -18.76 -0.83 -23.86
C LEU A 89 -17.87 -1.24 -22.69
N ALA A 90 -18.47 -1.40 -21.52
CA ALA A 90 -17.77 -1.69 -20.29
C ALA A 90 -18.52 -2.81 -19.56
N GLN A 91 -17.79 -3.88 -19.19
CA GLN A 91 -18.35 -5.00 -18.44
C GLN A 91 -17.44 -5.38 -17.29
N THR A 92 -18.01 -5.68 -16.12
CA THR A 92 -17.25 -6.21 -15.00
C THR A 92 -17.05 -7.72 -15.14
N ILE A 93 -15.79 -8.15 -15.08
CA ILE A 93 -15.39 -9.55 -15.01
C ILE A 93 -15.25 -9.93 -13.55
N LYS A 94 -15.86 -11.05 -13.15
CA LYS A 94 -15.71 -11.65 -11.82
C LYS A 94 -14.78 -12.85 -11.90
N PHE A 95 -13.91 -13.01 -10.92
CA PHE A 95 -13.01 -14.16 -10.83
C PHE A 95 -12.65 -14.52 -9.39
N SER A 96 -12.06 -15.70 -9.22
CA SER A 96 -11.47 -16.18 -7.97
C SER A 96 -9.99 -16.47 -8.16
N ALA A 97 -9.17 -16.11 -7.18
CA ALA A 97 -7.75 -16.43 -7.11
C ALA A 97 -7.57 -17.72 -6.30
N LEU A 98 -7.29 -18.84 -6.96
CA LEU A 98 -7.36 -20.17 -6.37
C LEU A 98 -6.02 -20.66 -5.84
N ALA A 99 -4.94 -20.48 -6.61
CA ALA A 99 -3.59 -20.90 -6.23
C ALA A 99 -2.57 -19.79 -6.52
N ALA A 100 -1.47 -19.74 -5.76
CA ALA A 100 -0.37 -18.85 -6.06
C ALA A 100 0.27 -19.24 -7.40
N GLY A 101 0.55 -18.25 -8.25
CA GLY A 101 1.02 -18.49 -9.61
C GLY A 101 0.78 -17.32 -10.53
N ARG A 102 0.99 -17.54 -11.82
CA ARG A 102 0.77 -16.58 -12.90
C ARG A 102 -0.29 -17.16 -13.82
N ALA A 103 -1.26 -16.33 -14.22
CA ALA A 103 -2.22 -16.65 -15.28
C ALA A 103 -2.44 -15.41 -16.13
N ALA A 104 -3.18 -15.56 -17.22
CA ALA A 104 -3.68 -14.46 -18.03
C ALA A 104 -5.15 -14.68 -18.37
N PHE A 105 -5.92 -13.59 -18.35
CA PHE A 105 -7.25 -13.54 -18.96
C PHE A 105 -7.12 -13.06 -20.39
N GLU A 106 -7.43 -13.94 -21.33
CA GLU A 106 -7.40 -13.67 -22.76
C GLU A 106 -8.79 -13.29 -23.23
N VAL A 107 -8.89 -12.18 -23.95
CA VAL A 107 -10.10 -11.81 -24.70
C VAL A 107 -9.96 -12.36 -26.10
N ARG A 108 -10.89 -13.23 -26.49
CA ARG A 108 -10.88 -13.97 -27.75
C ARG A 108 -12.07 -13.60 -28.62
N TYR A 109 -11.84 -13.55 -29.93
CA TYR A 109 -12.85 -13.17 -30.91
C TYR A 109 -13.61 -14.38 -31.45
N GLN A 110 -14.94 -14.24 -31.63
CA GLN A 110 -15.87 -15.21 -32.23
C GLN A 110 -16.17 -16.47 -31.41
N TRP A 111 -15.20 -17.09 -30.76
CA TRP A 111 -15.40 -18.27 -29.89
C TRP A 111 -14.33 -18.37 -28.79
N GLN A 112 -14.50 -19.30 -27.85
CA GLN A 112 -13.61 -19.46 -26.68
C GLN A 112 -12.16 -19.81 -27.03
N ASP A 113 -11.91 -20.47 -28.16
CA ASP A 113 -10.56 -20.77 -28.65
C ASP A 113 -10.14 -19.89 -29.84
N GLY A 114 -10.85 -18.78 -30.06
CA GLY A 114 -10.61 -17.87 -31.18
C GLY A 114 -9.32 -17.05 -31.03
N PRO A 115 -9.04 -16.18 -32.03
CA PRO A 115 -7.88 -15.28 -31.99
C PRO A 115 -7.88 -14.40 -30.74
N VAL A 116 -6.72 -14.26 -30.09
CA VAL A 116 -6.55 -13.40 -28.92
C VAL A 116 -6.44 -11.94 -29.34
N LEU A 117 -7.32 -11.10 -28.83
CA LEU A 117 -7.35 -9.65 -29.08
C LEU A 117 -6.63 -8.84 -27.99
N GLY A 118 -6.54 -9.39 -26.79
CA GLY A 118 -5.90 -8.73 -25.65
C GLY A 118 -5.74 -9.64 -24.46
N ARG A 119 -4.84 -9.27 -23.55
CA ARG A 119 -4.53 -10.01 -22.33
C ARG A 119 -4.51 -9.10 -21.12
N LEU A 120 -5.02 -9.61 -20.01
CA LEU A 120 -4.73 -9.11 -18.66
C LEU A 120 -3.95 -10.19 -17.92
N TYR A 121 -2.70 -9.91 -17.58
CA TYR A 121 -1.90 -10.81 -16.76
C TYR A 121 -2.32 -10.70 -15.29
N VAL A 122 -2.38 -11.83 -14.61
CA VAL A 122 -2.83 -11.94 -13.23
C VAL A 122 -1.75 -12.62 -12.41
N GLN A 123 -1.09 -11.84 -11.56
CA GLN A 123 -0.24 -12.39 -10.51
C GLN A 123 -1.09 -12.79 -9.31
N VAL A 124 -1.17 -14.09 -9.03
CA VAL A 124 -1.70 -14.55 -7.75
C VAL A 124 -0.56 -14.77 -6.77
N TYR A 125 -0.54 -14.00 -5.69
CA TYR A 125 0.46 -14.12 -4.64
C TYR A 125 0.00 -15.04 -3.53
N GLN A 126 0.93 -15.85 -3.02
CA GLN A 126 0.78 -16.48 -1.72
C GLN A 126 0.66 -15.40 -0.63
N ARG A 127 -0.33 -15.55 0.25
CA ARG A 127 -0.49 -14.70 1.43
C ARG A 127 0.77 -14.70 2.30
N LYS A 128 1.28 -13.50 2.57
CA LYS A 128 2.33 -13.21 3.54
C LYS A 128 1.69 -12.49 4.73
N ASN A 129 1.70 -13.13 5.89
CA ASN A 129 1.23 -12.50 7.12
C ASN A 129 2.34 -11.65 7.70
N ILE A 130 2.05 -10.38 7.94
CA ILE A 130 2.93 -9.46 8.65
C ILE A 130 2.32 -9.22 10.02
N ALA A 131 2.97 -9.74 11.06
CA ALA A 131 2.51 -9.52 12.43
C ALA A 131 2.59 -8.03 12.80
N LEU A 132 1.52 -7.50 13.39
CA LEU A 132 1.44 -6.14 13.92
C LEU A 132 1.16 -6.19 15.42
N ARG A 133 2.01 -5.53 16.21
CA ARG A 133 1.70 -5.22 17.60
C ARG A 133 1.18 -3.79 17.69
N LEU A 134 -0.04 -3.65 18.17
CA LEU A 134 -0.72 -2.35 18.25
C LEU A 134 -0.63 -1.79 19.66
N HIS A 135 -0.20 -0.54 19.77
CA HIS A 135 -0.06 0.19 21.03
C HIS A 135 -0.97 1.42 21.05
N LEU A 136 -1.79 1.55 22.08
CA LEU A 136 -2.47 2.80 22.42
C LEU A 136 -1.61 3.53 23.46
N VAL A 137 -1.05 4.67 23.08
CA VAL A 137 0.00 5.33 23.85
C VAL A 137 -0.54 6.56 24.59
N THR A 138 -0.43 6.53 25.91
CA THR A 138 -0.63 7.69 26.80
C THR A 138 0.72 8.34 27.05
N VAL A 139 0.85 9.64 26.77
CA VAL A 139 2.11 10.37 26.96
C VAL A 139 2.00 11.29 28.17
N ASN A 140 2.87 11.10 29.17
CA ASN A 140 2.91 11.90 30.41
C ASN A 140 1.53 12.09 31.05
N GLY A 141 0.72 11.02 31.08
CA GLY A 141 -0.63 11.03 31.65
C GLY A 141 -1.70 11.71 30.79
N ALA A 142 -1.35 12.32 29.65
CA ALA A 142 -2.33 12.78 28.68
C ALA A 142 -2.99 11.56 28.02
N GLY A 143 -4.20 11.24 28.48
CA GLY A 143 -5.00 10.12 27.97
C GLY A 143 -5.27 10.22 26.46
N ASN A 144 -5.83 9.15 25.90
CA ASN A 144 -6.19 9.12 24.49
C ASN A 144 -7.34 10.09 24.17
N PRO A 145 -7.32 10.77 23.01
CA PRO A 145 -8.41 11.64 22.61
C PRO A 145 -9.69 10.85 22.37
N THR A 146 -10.84 11.51 22.58
CA THR A 146 -12.15 10.95 22.25
C THR A 146 -12.36 10.87 20.74
N ASN A 147 -11.84 11.84 19.97
CA ASN A 147 -11.77 11.71 18.51
C ASN A 147 -10.64 10.77 18.11
N PHE A 148 -10.99 9.66 17.46
CA PHE A 148 -10.07 8.60 17.07
C PHE A 148 -10.24 8.27 15.58
N PHE A 149 -9.31 8.76 14.77
CA PHE A 149 -9.36 8.68 13.29
C PHE A 149 -10.69 9.21 12.72
N GLY A 150 -11.12 10.38 13.20
CA GLY A 150 -12.34 11.06 12.75
C GLY A 150 -13.65 10.47 13.28
N LYS A 151 -13.60 9.54 14.24
CA LYS A 151 -14.79 8.99 14.91
C LYS A 151 -14.75 9.29 16.40
N ASN A 152 -15.87 9.68 16.98
CA ASN A 152 -16.00 9.79 18.43
C ASN A 152 -15.99 8.39 19.07
N CYS A 153 -14.97 8.12 19.88
CA CYS A 153 -14.65 6.88 20.58
C CYS A 153 -14.28 7.23 22.04
N PRO A 154 -15.27 7.55 22.90
CA PRO A 154 -15.02 8.02 24.26
C PRO A 154 -14.50 6.93 25.20
N HIS A 155 -14.73 5.65 24.88
CA HIS A 155 -14.28 4.52 25.69
C HIS A 155 -13.13 3.76 25.04
N LEU A 156 -12.28 3.15 25.86
CA LEU A 156 -11.13 2.36 25.40
C LEU A 156 -11.55 1.24 24.43
N ALA A 157 -12.66 0.55 24.72
CA ALA A 157 -13.17 -0.51 23.85
C ALA A 157 -13.52 0.01 22.44
N ASP A 158 -14.09 1.23 22.35
CA ASP A 158 -14.41 1.86 21.07
C ASP A 158 -13.14 2.21 20.28
N GLN A 159 -12.12 2.73 20.97
CA GLN A 159 -10.82 3.07 20.38
C GLN A 159 -10.13 1.82 19.83
N GLN A 160 -10.13 0.73 20.60
CA GLN A 160 -9.57 -0.56 20.19
C GLN A 160 -10.32 -1.15 18.99
N ALA A 161 -11.66 -1.14 19.01
CA ALA A 161 -12.47 -1.59 17.89
C ALA A 161 -12.24 -0.73 16.64
N ARG A 162 -12.15 0.60 16.80
CA ARG A 162 -11.86 1.54 15.72
C ARG A 162 -10.48 1.29 15.11
N LEU A 163 -9.46 1.07 15.93
CA LEU A 163 -8.11 0.76 15.45
C LEU A 163 -8.07 -0.55 14.66
N LYS A 164 -8.73 -1.62 15.13
CA LYS A 164 -8.83 -2.90 14.39
C LYS A 164 -9.53 -2.70 13.05
N TRP A 165 -10.65 -1.99 13.03
CA TRP A 165 -11.35 -1.63 11.79
C TRP A 165 -10.43 -0.83 10.86
N PHE A 166 -9.67 0.12 11.40
CA PHE A 166 -8.80 0.99 10.61
C PHE A 166 -7.69 0.17 9.91
N ILE A 167 -7.05 -0.76 10.63
CA ILE A 167 -6.06 -1.66 10.02
C ILE A 167 -6.69 -2.60 8.98
N GLN A 168 -7.95 -3.03 9.16
CA GLN A 168 -8.68 -3.76 8.11
C GLN A 168 -8.85 -2.89 6.85
N GLN A 169 -9.08 -1.59 6.99
CA GLN A 169 -9.14 -0.69 5.83
C GLN A 169 -7.77 -0.52 5.16
N VAL A 170 -6.68 -0.44 5.93
CA VAL A 170 -5.31 -0.40 5.37
C VAL A 170 -5.00 -1.67 4.55
N ASN A 171 -5.46 -2.83 5.03
CA ASN A 171 -5.31 -4.11 4.32
C ASN A 171 -5.95 -4.13 2.92
N HIS A 172 -6.95 -3.29 2.65
CA HIS A 172 -7.54 -3.21 1.31
C HIS A 172 -6.55 -2.79 0.22
N THR A 173 -5.50 -2.04 0.58
CA THR A 173 -4.40 -1.66 -0.32
C THR A 173 -3.40 -2.80 -0.50
N TRP A 174 -3.04 -3.50 0.57
CA TRP A 174 -1.96 -4.49 0.57
C TRP A 174 -2.37 -5.92 0.17
N ILE A 175 -3.63 -6.28 0.39
CA ILE A 175 -4.15 -7.61 0.06
C ILE A 175 -4.00 -7.93 -1.44
N PRO A 176 -4.29 -7.05 -2.41
CA PRO A 176 -3.98 -7.32 -3.82
C PRO A 176 -2.52 -7.70 -4.09
N HIS A 177 -1.58 -7.33 -3.22
CA HIS A 177 -0.16 -7.65 -3.34
C HIS A 177 0.26 -8.84 -2.47
N GLY A 178 -0.72 -9.62 -1.98
CA GLY A 178 -0.52 -10.81 -1.16
C GLY A 178 0.08 -10.53 0.20
N ILE A 179 -0.02 -9.29 0.71
CA ILE A 179 0.43 -8.89 2.03
C ILE A 179 -0.79 -8.70 2.91
N TYR A 180 -0.80 -9.37 4.07
CA TYR A 180 -1.83 -9.20 5.07
C TYR A 180 -1.21 -8.73 6.38
N LEU A 181 -1.52 -7.49 6.74
CA LEU A 181 -1.18 -6.89 8.02
C LEU A 181 -2.08 -7.51 9.09
N GLN A 182 -1.49 -8.33 9.96
CA GLN A 182 -2.19 -9.13 10.95
C GLN A 182 -2.00 -8.54 12.35
N PRO A 183 -2.98 -7.80 12.90
CA PRO A 183 -2.97 -7.44 14.31
C PRO A 183 -2.86 -8.67 15.21
N GLU A 184 -2.01 -8.58 16.21
CA GLU A 184 -2.10 -9.43 17.39
C GLU A 184 -3.49 -9.29 18.05
N ALA A 185 -3.93 -10.33 18.77
CA ALA A 185 -5.24 -10.30 19.42
C ALA A 185 -5.35 -9.15 20.45
N THR A 186 -4.25 -8.94 21.17
CA THR A 186 -4.07 -7.93 22.22
C THR A 186 -3.66 -6.59 21.63
N ILE A 187 -4.31 -5.53 22.09
CA ILE A 187 -3.86 -4.15 21.90
C ILE A 187 -3.29 -3.67 23.23
N TYR A 188 -2.06 -3.17 23.20
CA TYR A 188 -1.32 -2.82 24.41
C TYR A 188 -1.55 -1.36 24.79
N ASN A 189 -2.04 -1.12 25.99
CA ASN A 189 -2.03 0.22 26.58
C ASN A 189 -0.63 0.51 27.06
N THR A 190 0.02 1.47 26.42
CA THR A 190 1.43 1.79 26.63
C THR A 190 1.52 3.17 27.24
N VAL A 191 2.37 3.34 28.25
CA VAL A 191 2.61 4.64 28.88
C VAL A 191 4.01 5.09 28.54
N TRP A 192 4.14 6.30 28.01
CA TRP A 192 5.41 6.96 27.78
C TRP A 192 5.51 8.16 28.72
N GLY A 193 6.50 8.10 29.62
CA GLY A 193 6.87 9.23 30.48
C GLY A 193 8.22 9.82 30.10
N ALA A 194 8.74 10.71 30.94
CA ALA A 194 10.09 11.27 30.78
C ALA A 194 11.18 10.19 30.61
N ALA A 195 11.00 8.98 31.16
CA ALA A 195 11.93 7.88 30.97
C ALA A 195 11.99 7.34 29.53
N GLN A 196 10.88 7.39 28.78
CA GLN A 196 10.82 6.90 27.40
C GLN A 196 11.09 8.01 26.38
N ILE A 197 10.59 9.21 26.64
CA ILE A 197 10.63 10.32 25.67
C ILE A 197 11.59 11.45 26.06
N GLY A 198 12.24 11.39 27.22
CA GLY A 198 13.26 12.35 27.65
C GLY A 198 12.73 13.70 28.10
N SER A 199 11.41 13.88 28.18
CA SER A 199 10.79 15.13 28.61
C SER A 199 9.42 14.92 29.27
N ALA A 200 8.93 15.99 29.91
CA ALA A 200 7.56 16.06 30.46
C ALA A 200 6.50 16.47 29.42
N SER A 201 6.85 16.53 28.13
CA SER A 201 5.92 16.96 27.08
C SER A 201 4.78 15.96 26.88
N VAL A 202 3.54 16.47 26.74
CA VAL A 202 2.37 15.68 26.33
C VAL A 202 2.18 15.61 24.81
N SER A 203 3.07 16.28 24.06
CA SER A 203 3.11 16.31 22.59
C SER A 203 4.56 16.12 22.14
N PRO A 204 5.01 14.87 21.94
CA PRO A 204 6.40 14.60 21.60
C PRO A 204 6.77 15.25 20.26
N THR A 205 7.99 15.75 20.16
CA THR A 205 8.67 16.09 18.90
C THR A 205 9.02 14.80 18.14
N TYR A 206 9.54 14.94 16.91
CA TYR A 206 9.97 13.78 16.11
C TYR A 206 10.98 12.90 16.85
N ASN A 207 12.04 13.49 17.43
CA ASN A 207 13.07 12.73 18.13
C ASN A 207 12.52 12.01 19.37
N GLU A 208 11.62 12.66 20.11
CA GLU A 208 10.97 12.10 21.29
C GLU A 208 10.01 10.96 20.93
N LEU A 209 9.29 11.07 19.81
CA LEU A 209 8.41 10.03 19.28
C LEU A 209 9.21 8.76 18.91
N VAL A 210 10.30 8.95 18.20
CA VAL A 210 11.19 7.87 17.74
C VAL A 210 11.87 7.19 18.94
N MET A 211 12.35 7.96 19.90
CA MET A 211 12.91 7.45 21.16
C MET A 211 11.87 6.70 22.00
N GLY A 212 10.66 7.26 22.15
CA GLY A 212 9.56 6.62 22.87
C GLY A 212 9.18 5.27 22.27
N GLY A 213 9.19 5.15 20.94
CA GLY A 213 8.95 3.88 20.26
C GLY A 213 10.07 2.85 20.43
N ALA A 214 11.33 3.28 20.51
CA ALA A 214 12.48 2.40 20.76
C ALA A 214 12.47 1.87 22.21
N LEU A 215 12.16 2.75 23.18
CA LEU A 215 12.14 2.44 24.62
C LEU A 215 10.77 1.98 25.12
N SER A 216 9.84 1.73 24.20
CA SER A 216 8.45 1.45 24.54
C SER A 216 8.32 0.11 25.28
N PRO A 217 7.61 0.06 26.41
CA PRO A 217 7.31 -1.21 27.06
C PRO A 217 6.43 -2.07 26.15
N ASN A 218 6.61 -3.39 26.23
CA ASN A 218 5.89 -4.38 25.41
C ASN A 218 6.21 -4.32 23.91
N ARG A 219 7.26 -3.61 23.48
CA ARG A 219 7.77 -3.68 22.10
C ARG A 219 8.02 -5.14 21.69
N SER A 220 7.65 -5.50 20.46
CA SER A 220 7.88 -6.83 19.88
C SER A 220 9.09 -6.83 18.96
N ALA A 221 9.92 -7.87 19.07
CA ALA A 221 10.97 -8.22 18.10
C ALA A 221 10.44 -9.04 16.91
N ALA A 222 9.18 -9.48 16.98
CA ALA A 222 8.57 -10.40 16.00
C ALA A 222 7.41 -9.76 15.22
N SER A 223 7.14 -8.47 15.46
CA SER A 223 5.99 -7.75 14.90
C SER A 223 6.39 -6.32 14.56
N ILE A 224 5.73 -5.72 13.56
CA ILE A 224 5.82 -4.26 13.39
C ILE A 224 5.09 -3.63 14.57
N ASN A 225 5.81 -2.80 15.34
CA ASN A 225 5.20 -2.03 16.41
C ASN A 225 4.51 -0.79 15.82
N VAL A 226 3.21 -0.67 16.09
CA VAL A 226 2.38 0.44 15.65
C VAL A 226 1.95 1.25 16.87
N TYR A 227 2.51 2.45 17.03
CA TYR A 227 2.22 3.34 18.15
C TYR A 227 1.17 4.37 17.77
N VAL A 228 0.03 4.36 18.47
CA VAL A 228 -1.06 5.30 18.25
C VAL A 228 -1.09 6.31 19.39
N LEU A 229 -0.82 7.57 19.06
CA LEU A 229 -0.73 8.68 20.00
C LEU A 229 -1.87 9.68 19.75
N GLY A 230 -2.29 10.37 20.79
CA GLY A 230 -3.23 11.48 20.66
C GLY A 230 -2.70 12.59 19.77
N GLN A 231 -1.47 13.06 20.01
CA GLN A 231 -0.88 14.19 19.30
C GLN A 231 0.65 14.16 19.38
N TRP A 232 1.30 14.91 18.48
CA TRP A 232 2.75 15.18 18.45
C TRP A 232 3.00 16.51 17.72
N THR A 233 4.21 17.05 17.83
CA THR A 233 4.55 18.44 17.43
C THR A 233 5.01 18.58 15.97
N MET A 234 4.83 17.56 15.13
CA MET A 234 5.25 17.53 13.71
C MET A 234 4.25 18.18 12.72
N GLY A 235 3.65 19.30 13.10
CA GLY A 235 2.70 20.03 12.24
C GLY A 235 1.51 19.18 11.79
N THR A 236 1.32 19.06 10.48
CA THR A 236 0.23 18.31 9.82
C THR A 236 0.55 16.83 9.58
N THR A 237 1.71 16.34 10.02
CA THR A 237 2.08 14.92 9.86
C THR A 237 1.13 14.05 10.66
N MET A 238 0.43 13.13 9.97
CA MET A 238 -0.60 12.26 10.56
C MET A 238 -0.15 10.84 10.83
N ALA A 239 0.87 10.39 10.11
CA ALA A 239 1.46 9.08 10.26
C ALA A 239 2.95 9.14 9.88
N LEU A 240 3.73 8.19 10.37
CA LEU A 240 5.16 8.06 10.05
C LEU A 240 5.56 6.59 10.04
N GLY A 241 6.15 6.12 8.95
CA GLY A 241 6.79 4.82 8.81
C GLY A 241 8.30 4.93 8.85
N VAL A 242 8.93 4.35 9.88
CA VAL A 242 10.40 4.34 10.03
C VAL A 242 10.93 2.96 9.61
N PRO A 243 11.53 2.80 8.41
CA PRO A 243 12.18 1.55 8.02
C PRO A 243 13.43 1.24 8.85
N VAL A 244 13.73 -0.06 8.96
CA VAL A 244 14.91 -0.60 9.64
C VAL A 244 16.22 -0.01 9.10
N LYS A 245 16.36 0.10 7.77
CA LYS A 245 17.56 0.67 7.14
C LYS A 245 17.81 2.11 7.57
N TRP A 246 16.76 2.92 7.66
CA TRP A 246 16.87 4.31 8.10
C TRP A 246 17.22 4.40 9.58
N ALA A 247 16.55 3.61 10.42
CA ALA A 247 16.85 3.53 11.85
C ALA A 247 18.32 3.17 12.12
N LYS A 248 18.87 2.22 11.34
CA LYS A 248 20.29 1.83 11.41
C LYS A 248 21.24 2.97 10.98
N GLN A 249 20.96 3.64 9.85
CA GLN A 249 21.86 4.67 9.33
C GLN A 249 21.91 5.94 10.18
N GLN A 250 20.80 6.31 10.80
CA GLN A 250 20.75 7.49 11.66
C GLN A 250 21.43 7.26 13.02
N ASN A 251 22.05 6.08 13.25
CA ASN A 251 22.54 5.67 14.56
C ASN A 251 21.50 5.88 15.67
N LEU A 252 20.21 5.72 15.34
CA LEU A 252 19.11 5.75 16.31
C LEU A 252 19.06 4.45 17.15
N LEU A 253 20.22 3.83 17.35
CA LEU A 253 20.49 2.88 18.42
C LEU A 253 20.64 3.73 19.68
N TYR A 254 19.53 4.05 20.33
CA TYR A 254 19.56 4.90 21.51
C TYR A 254 20.34 4.20 22.63
N PRO A 255 21.46 4.77 23.12
CA PRO A 255 22.15 4.25 24.28
C PRO A 255 21.31 4.61 25.51
N VAL A 256 20.57 3.65 26.05
CA VAL A 256 20.15 3.74 27.45
C VAL A 256 21.40 3.47 28.30
N ALA A 257 21.57 4.25 29.38
CA ALA A 257 22.71 4.19 30.28
C ALA A 257 23.20 2.75 30.56
N PRO A 258 24.53 2.52 30.71
CA PRO A 258 25.10 1.19 30.78
C PRO A 258 24.57 0.42 31.99
N GLY A 259 23.70 -0.55 31.73
CA GLY A 259 23.22 -1.53 32.70
C GLY A 259 23.30 -2.93 32.08
N PRO A 260 23.85 -3.93 32.79
CA PRO A 260 23.93 -5.29 32.26
C PRO A 260 22.52 -5.87 32.02
N GLY A 261 22.28 -6.37 30.81
CA GLY A 261 21.04 -7.08 30.44
C GLY A 261 20.00 -6.28 29.62
N VAL A 262 20.28 -5.02 29.24
CA VAL A 262 19.36 -4.22 28.43
C VAL A 262 19.54 -4.53 26.93
N VAL A 263 18.50 -5.07 26.31
CA VAL A 263 18.45 -5.29 24.85
C VAL A 263 18.31 -3.94 24.15
N GLN A 264 19.26 -3.59 23.29
CA GLN A 264 19.17 -2.41 22.43
C GLN A 264 18.14 -2.67 21.32
N HIS A 265 17.23 -1.74 21.09
CA HIS A 265 16.23 -1.83 20.02
C HIS A 265 16.42 -0.69 19.02
N LEU A 266 16.36 -1.02 17.73
CA LEU A 266 16.15 -0.03 16.68
C LEU A 266 14.80 0.68 16.83
N SER A 267 14.74 1.94 16.41
CA SER A 267 13.54 2.78 16.49
C SER A 267 12.55 2.59 15.32
N ASN A 268 12.69 1.52 14.54
CA ASN A 268 11.78 1.18 13.45
C ASN A 268 10.36 0.91 13.98
N ALA A 269 9.37 1.65 13.48
CA ALA A 269 7.97 1.49 13.86
C ALA A 269 7.06 2.22 12.86
N VAL A 270 5.75 2.07 13.05
CA VAL A 270 4.75 2.95 12.44
C VAL A 270 4.09 3.77 13.55
N TYR A 271 4.06 5.08 13.40
CA TYR A 271 3.44 6.00 14.35
C TYR A 271 2.20 6.61 13.73
N LEU A 272 1.10 6.66 14.48
CA LEU A 272 -0.20 7.17 14.02
C LEU A 272 -0.74 8.22 14.99
N ARG A 273 -1.23 9.35 14.46
CA ARG A 273 -1.92 10.38 15.22
C ARG A 273 -3.42 10.13 15.21
N SER A 274 -4.02 9.82 16.35
CA SER A 274 -5.44 9.47 16.45
C SER A 274 -6.38 10.68 16.51
N SER A 275 -5.91 11.84 16.99
CA SER A 275 -6.78 13.02 17.24
C SER A 275 -7.44 13.64 16.00
N GLN A 276 -7.01 13.28 14.79
CA GLN A 276 -7.58 13.82 13.56
C GLN A 276 -7.94 12.69 12.58
N PHE A 277 -8.71 13.05 11.56
CA PHE A 277 -9.03 12.11 10.49
C PHE A 277 -7.77 11.78 9.69
N VAL A 278 -7.55 10.49 9.45
CA VAL A 278 -6.47 9.97 8.60
C VAL A 278 -7.11 9.02 7.61
N GLU A 279 -6.76 9.14 6.34
CA GLU A 279 -7.20 8.17 5.34
C GLU A 279 -6.40 6.87 5.47
N PRO A 280 -7.03 5.69 5.38
CA PRO A 280 -6.30 4.42 5.44
C PRO A 280 -5.18 4.28 4.41
N VAL A 281 -5.29 4.96 3.25
CA VAL A 281 -4.22 4.95 2.23
C VAL A 281 -2.95 5.67 2.70
N ILE A 282 -3.06 6.70 3.54
CA ILE A 282 -1.90 7.38 4.14
C ILE A 282 -1.17 6.42 5.08
N VAL A 283 -1.91 5.63 5.88
CA VAL A 283 -1.27 4.64 6.73
C VAL A 283 -0.69 3.48 5.91
N ALA A 284 -1.34 3.10 4.80
CA ALA A 284 -0.76 2.14 3.86
C ALA A 284 0.56 2.65 3.28
N HIS A 285 0.66 3.94 2.95
CA HIS A 285 1.88 4.60 2.50
C HIS A 285 3.01 4.47 3.54
N GLU A 286 2.73 4.72 4.82
CA GLU A 286 3.74 4.57 5.88
C GLU A 286 4.19 3.11 6.08
N PHE A 287 3.28 2.14 5.93
CA PHE A 287 3.69 0.73 5.86
C PHE A 287 4.56 0.45 4.63
N GLY A 288 4.35 1.16 3.52
CA GLY A 288 5.23 1.14 2.35
C GLY A 288 6.64 1.59 2.70
N HIS A 289 6.78 2.74 3.38
CA HIS A 289 8.07 3.20 3.90
C HIS A 289 8.73 2.17 4.82
N TYR A 290 7.97 1.58 5.75
CA TYR A 290 8.49 0.52 6.62
C TYR A 290 9.00 -0.69 5.82
N MET A 291 8.27 -1.09 4.77
CA MET A 291 8.65 -2.13 3.81
C MET A 291 9.67 -1.67 2.76
N GLU A 292 10.49 -0.68 3.13
CA GLU A 292 11.62 -0.16 2.37
C GLU A 292 11.26 0.48 1.02
N LEU A 293 9.98 0.73 0.75
CA LEU A 293 9.59 1.46 -0.46
C LEU A 293 10.04 2.91 -0.36
N CYS A 294 10.59 3.40 -1.47
CA CYS A 294 11.21 4.72 -1.57
C CYS A 294 12.37 4.95 -0.59
N SER A 295 12.89 3.93 0.10
CA SER A 295 14.12 4.02 0.91
C SER A 295 15.35 3.70 0.06
N LEU A 296 15.57 4.46 -1.00
CA LEU A 296 16.76 4.27 -1.85
C LEU A 296 17.92 5.04 -1.22
N ALA A 297 18.93 4.29 -0.79
CA ALA A 297 20.18 4.89 -0.33
C ALA A 297 20.88 5.51 -1.54
N ASN A 298 21.06 6.83 -1.53
CA ASN A 298 21.99 7.50 -2.42
C ASN A 298 23.12 8.04 -1.54
N ASN A 299 24.36 7.65 -1.81
CA ASN A 299 25.55 8.06 -1.05
C ASN A 299 25.46 7.90 0.49
N GLY A 300 24.88 6.80 0.97
CA GLY A 300 24.81 6.52 2.42
C GLY A 300 23.74 7.30 3.18
N ALA A 301 22.99 8.20 2.54
CA ALA A 301 21.78 8.80 3.09
C ALA A 301 20.54 8.04 2.58
N VAL A 302 19.74 7.46 3.46
CA VAL A 302 18.36 7.06 3.14
C VAL A 302 17.58 8.35 2.88
N GLN A 303 17.39 8.63 1.60
CA GLN A 303 16.45 9.64 1.15
C GLN A 303 15.15 8.93 0.79
N GLN A 304 14.03 9.44 1.30
CA GLN A 304 12.70 8.98 0.90
C GLN A 304 12.39 9.59 -0.47
N TRP A 305 12.87 8.96 -1.53
CA TRP A 305 12.60 9.41 -2.90
C TRP A 305 11.21 8.92 -3.31
N HIS A 306 10.18 9.69 -3.02
CA HIS A 306 8.90 9.59 -3.72
C HIS A 306 9.10 9.84 -5.22
N SER A 307 8.21 9.36 -6.09
CA SER A 307 8.43 9.31 -7.55
C SER A 307 9.02 10.61 -8.16
N THR A 308 10.26 10.55 -8.61
CA THR A 308 11.03 11.67 -9.18
C THR A 308 10.62 11.97 -10.61
N GLY A 309 10.47 13.25 -10.95
CA GLY A 309 9.91 13.73 -12.21
C GLY A 309 10.85 13.79 -13.41
N ASP A 310 10.20 13.80 -14.58
CA ASP A 310 10.69 14.36 -15.83
C ASP A 310 10.25 15.83 -15.91
N SER A 311 11.15 16.79 -15.67
CA SER A 311 11.09 18.11 -16.32
C SER A 311 12.43 18.85 -16.24
N VAL A 312 12.83 19.45 -17.35
CA VAL A 312 13.95 20.41 -17.40
C VAL A 312 13.43 21.73 -16.82
N GLY A 313 13.90 22.11 -15.63
CA GLY A 313 13.62 23.41 -14.99
C GLY A 313 12.54 23.44 -13.89
N GLY A 314 11.83 22.33 -13.62
CA GLY A 314 10.99 22.18 -12.43
C GLY A 314 11.80 21.75 -11.20
N ASN A 315 11.21 21.77 -10.00
CA ASN A 315 11.85 21.14 -8.82
C ASN A 315 12.17 19.68 -9.18
N PRO A 316 13.45 19.27 -9.27
CA PRO A 316 13.87 18.00 -9.91
C PRO A 316 13.35 16.71 -9.25
N GLY A 317 12.46 16.79 -8.26
CA GLY A 317 12.01 15.69 -7.43
C GLY A 317 10.53 15.29 -7.55
N VAL A 318 9.72 15.90 -8.41
CA VAL A 318 8.26 15.59 -8.45
C VAL A 318 7.79 15.27 -9.87
N ARG A 319 7.44 14.00 -10.11
CA ARG A 319 6.65 13.58 -11.26
C ARG A 319 5.18 13.91 -10.98
N ASP A 320 4.57 14.83 -11.74
CA ASP A 320 3.14 15.16 -11.64
C ASP A 320 2.35 14.72 -12.88
N ASP A 321 2.27 13.41 -13.09
CA ASP A 321 1.43 12.79 -14.11
C ASP A 321 0.33 11.89 -13.50
N LEU A 322 -0.52 11.33 -14.36
CA LEU A 322 -1.60 10.42 -13.95
C LEU A 322 -1.07 9.20 -13.18
N VAL A 323 0.12 8.71 -13.54
CA VAL A 323 0.71 7.55 -12.89
C VAL A 323 1.13 7.92 -11.47
N SER A 324 1.91 8.98 -11.30
CA SER A 324 2.38 9.43 -9.99
C SER A 324 1.26 9.81 -9.03
N ARG A 325 0.15 10.36 -9.54
CA ARG A 325 -1.05 10.64 -8.73
C ARG A 325 -1.80 9.38 -8.28
N ARG A 326 -1.76 8.31 -9.08
CA ARG A 326 -2.35 7.01 -8.71
C ARG A 326 -1.51 6.26 -7.69
N ARG A 327 -0.19 6.43 -7.72
CA ARG A 327 0.74 5.63 -6.91
C ARG A 327 0.53 5.81 -5.42
N MET A 328 0.76 4.72 -4.68
CA MET A 328 0.74 4.72 -3.22
C MET A 328 1.93 5.51 -2.66
N MET A 329 3.14 5.38 -3.22
CA MET A 329 4.32 6.13 -2.75
C MET A 329 4.42 7.52 -3.39
N TYR A 330 3.39 8.34 -3.19
CA TYR A 330 3.32 9.70 -3.73
C TYR A 330 4.08 10.72 -2.84
N PRO A 331 4.64 11.79 -3.43
CA PRO A 331 5.16 12.92 -2.66
C PRO A 331 3.99 13.73 -2.07
N ILE A 332 3.76 13.63 -0.75
CA ILE A 332 2.60 14.23 -0.05
C ILE A 332 2.51 15.76 -0.22
N VAL A 333 3.64 16.44 -0.38
CA VAL A 333 3.74 17.91 -0.43
C VAL A 333 3.43 18.50 -1.80
N SER A 334 3.25 17.69 -2.85
CA SER A 334 3.25 18.19 -4.22
C SER A 334 2.06 17.80 -5.08
N LEU A 335 1.08 17.07 -4.54
CA LEU A 335 -0.16 16.73 -5.26
C LEU A 335 -1.28 17.74 -4.95
N GLN A 336 -1.00 19.03 -5.13
CA GLN A 336 -2.03 20.06 -5.04
C GLN A 336 -3.08 19.88 -6.16
N ALA A 337 -4.26 20.47 -5.93
CA ALA A 337 -5.28 20.57 -6.96
C ALA A 337 -4.69 21.25 -8.20
N SER A 338 -4.82 20.58 -9.34
CA SER A 338 -4.35 21.05 -10.62
C SER A 338 -5.45 21.84 -11.32
N SER A 339 -5.09 22.85 -12.12
CA SER A 339 -6.03 23.54 -13.01
C SER A 339 -6.60 22.62 -14.09
N PHE A 340 -5.92 21.49 -14.36
CA PHE A 340 -6.40 20.43 -15.24
C PHE A 340 -7.31 19.45 -14.49
N PRO A 341 -8.63 19.40 -14.80
CA PRO A 341 -9.59 18.58 -14.05
C PRO A 341 -9.26 17.08 -14.07
N TRP A 342 -8.72 16.57 -15.18
CA TRP A 342 -8.32 15.17 -15.33
C TRP A 342 -7.18 14.74 -14.39
N ARG A 343 -6.45 15.68 -13.78
CA ARG A 343 -5.44 15.41 -12.73
C ARG A 343 -6.02 15.38 -11.33
N ASN A 344 -7.23 15.90 -11.14
CA ASN A 344 -7.81 16.02 -9.81
C ASN A 344 -8.53 14.75 -9.38
N ASP A 345 -8.95 13.90 -10.31
CA ASP A 345 -9.49 12.58 -10.01
C ASP A 345 -8.87 11.55 -10.96
N VAL A 346 -7.98 10.72 -10.42
CA VAL A 346 -7.32 9.63 -11.16
C VAL A 346 -7.95 8.26 -10.86
N GLY A 347 -9.22 8.27 -10.45
CA GLY A 347 -10.02 7.09 -10.14
C GLY A 347 -10.18 6.81 -8.64
N TYR A 348 -9.61 7.65 -7.77
CA TYR A 348 -9.73 7.53 -6.30
C TYR A 348 -10.61 8.61 -5.67
N GLY A 349 -11.17 9.53 -6.47
CA GLY A 349 -11.97 10.66 -6.03
C GLY A 349 -11.21 11.98 -6.16
N ALA A 350 -11.97 13.07 -6.26
CA ALA A 350 -11.43 14.42 -6.41
C ALA A 350 -10.49 14.82 -5.25
N GLY A 351 -9.28 15.25 -5.59
CA GLY A 351 -8.24 15.67 -4.65
C GLY A 351 -7.65 14.55 -3.81
N LYS A 352 -7.90 13.27 -4.18
CA LYS A 352 -7.38 12.11 -3.46
C LYS A 352 -6.15 11.55 -4.15
N THR A 353 -5.17 11.18 -3.34
CA THR A 353 -4.02 10.40 -3.77
C THR A 353 -4.43 8.94 -3.93
N GLY A 354 -3.81 8.24 -4.87
CA GLY A 354 -4.14 6.84 -5.10
C GLY A 354 -3.45 5.87 -4.16
N GLY A 355 -3.83 4.60 -4.28
CA GLY A 355 -3.24 3.47 -3.56
C GLY A 355 -2.62 2.44 -4.51
N PHE A 356 -2.30 2.83 -5.74
CA PHE A 356 -1.73 1.94 -6.74
C PHE A 356 -0.30 1.55 -6.36
N ILE A 357 -0.06 0.26 -6.19
CA ILE A 357 1.28 -0.29 -5.98
C ILE A 357 1.67 -0.95 -7.30
N SER A 358 2.74 -0.47 -7.91
CA SER A 358 3.23 -0.99 -9.18
C SER A 358 3.65 -2.45 -9.07
N TYR A 359 3.26 -3.25 -10.05
CA TYR A 359 3.76 -4.60 -10.24
C TYR A 359 5.00 -4.59 -11.12
N ARG A 360 4.91 -3.91 -12.28
CA ARG A 360 5.94 -3.97 -13.31
C ARG A 360 7.21 -3.29 -12.88
N THR A 361 8.30 -3.78 -13.42
CA THR A 361 9.62 -3.16 -13.32
C THR A 361 9.99 -2.56 -14.67
N LEU A 362 10.29 -1.27 -14.71
CA LEU A 362 10.77 -0.59 -15.91
C LEU A 362 12.17 -0.04 -15.67
N ALA A 363 13.04 -0.13 -16.66
CA ALA A 363 14.42 0.34 -16.54
C ALA A 363 14.50 1.86 -16.33
N GLN A 364 13.52 2.59 -16.88
CA GLN A 364 13.47 4.05 -16.85
C GLN A 364 12.94 4.60 -15.52
N ASP A 365 12.32 3.78 -14.67
CA ASP A 365 11.76 4.22 -13.39
C ASP A 365 12.03 3.19 -12.28
N ILE A 366 13.12 3.41 -11.55
CA ILE A 366 13.57 2.57 -10.41
C ILE A 366 12.58 2.57 -9.24
N THR A 367 11.59 3.47 -9.26
CA THR A 367 10.57 3.54 -8.23
C THR A 367 9.39 2.62 -8.53
N LEU A 368 9.34 1.95 -9.69
CA LEU A 368 8.37 0.89 -9.99
C LEU A 368 8.78 -0.47 -9.36
N GLY A 369 7.99 -1.51 -9.57
CA GLY A 369 8.17 -2.81 -8.91
C GLY A 369 7.95 -2.76 -7.40
N GLU A 370 7.07 -1.89 -6.92
CA GLU A 370 6.79 -1.71 -5.50
C GLU A 370 6.26 -2.99 -4.85
N SER A 371 5.41 -3.74 -5.57
CA SER A 371 4.81 -4.97 -5.05
C SER A 371 5.86 -6.03 -4.70
N SER A 372 6.83 -6.29 -5.59
CA SER A 372 7.89 -7.27 -5.35
C SER A 372 8.86 -6.79 -4.28
N ARG A 373 9.25 -5.51 -4.28
CA ARG A 373 10.14 -4.93 -3.27
C ARG A 373 9.55 -4.98 -1.87
N ALA A 374 8.28 -4.61 -1.69
CA ALA A 374 7.63 -4.68 -0.39
C ALA A 374 7.58 -6.13 0.14
N ARG A 375 7.28 -7.10 -0.74
CA ARG A 375 7.27 -8.52 -0.39
C ARG A 375 8.66 -9.04 -0.01
N ASN A 376 9.70 -8.59 -0.71
CA ASN A 376 11.09 -8.96 -0.43
C ASN A 376 11.57 -8.36 0.89
N ALA A 377 11.26 -7.09 1.16
CA ALA A 377 11.55 -6.45 2.45
C ALA A 377 10.89 -7.21 3.60
N ALA A 378 9.61 -7.56 3.45
CA ALA A 378 8.85 -8.37 4.42
C ALA A 378 9.33 -9.84 4.53
N ALA A 379 10.29 -10.28 3.71
CA ALA A 379 10.96 -11.58 3.85
C ALA A 379 12.36 -11.48 4.48
N GLY A 380 12.88 -10.26 4.66
CA GLY A 380 14.22 -10.05 5.19
C GLY A 380 14.33 -10.44 6.67
N GLY A 381 15.45 -11.07 7.05
CA GLY A 381 15.69 -11.51 8.44
C GLY A 381 15.69 -10.38 9.48
N ASN A 382 15.89 -9.14 9.05
CA ASN A 382 15.88 -7.95 9.90
C ASN A 382 14.58 -7.13 9.79
N PHE A 383 13.51 -7.67 9.20
CA PHE A 383 12.31 -6.88 8.92
C PHE A 383 11.67 -6.27 10.18
N TYR A 384 11.67 -7.01 11.28
CA TYR A 384 11.16 -6.55 12.59
C TYR A 384 12.24 -5.96 13.51
N ALA A 385 13.49 -5.85 13.02
CA ALA A 385 14.70 -5.97 13.83
C ALA A 385 14.72 -5.15 15.13
N VAL A 386 15.23 -5.86 16.14
CA VAL A 386 15.85 -5.41 17.39
C VAL A 386 17.20 -4.79 17.05
#